data_AF-A0A088FTE9-F1
#
_entry.id   AF-A0A088FTE9-F1
#
_cell.length_a   1.000
_cell.length_b   1.000
_cell.length_c   1.000
_cell.angle_alpha   90.00
_cell.angle_beta   90.00
_cell.angle_gamma   90.00
#
_symmetry.space_group_name_H-M   'P 1'
#
loop_
_entity.id
_entity.type
_entity.pdbx_description
1 polymer ?
#
loop_
_entity_poly.entity_id
_entity_poly.type
_entity_poly.pdbx_seq_one_letter_code
_entity_poly.pdbx_strand_id
1 'polypeptide(L)' 'IGTLVMLAAGYMGEAGYINAWLGFIVGIVGWAYILYEIFFGEAGKVAAEKAPASVQSAFSTMRWIVTI' A
#
# COMPACT_ATOMS: atom_id res chain seq x y z
N ILE A 1 -0.43 8.18 3.18
CA ILE A 1 0.70 8.19 4.15
C ILE A 1 1.63 7.00 3.92
N GLY A 2 1.12 5.75 3.79
CA GLY A 2 1.96 4.56 3.56
C GLY A 2 2.92 4.64 2.36
N THR A 3 2.49 5.20 1.22
CA THR A 3 3.34 5.31 0.01
C THR A 3 4.52 6.27 0.19
N LEU A 4 4.31 7.36 0.93
CA LEU A 4 5.36 8.33 1.28
C LEU A 4 6.41 7.71 2.19
N VAL A 5 5.98 6.94 3.20
CA VAL A 5 6.87 6.22 4.12
C VAL A 5 7.69 5.16 3.38
N MET A 6 7.06 4.42 2.46
CA MET A 6 7.74 3.41 1.64
C MET A 6 8.85 4.01 0.78
N LEU A 7 8.56 5.10 0.05
CA LEU A 7 9.54 5.74 -0.83
C LEU A 7 10.63 6.48 -0.06
N ALA A 8 10.28 7.17 1.04
CA ALA A 8 11.26 7.86 1.87
C ALA A 8 12.22 6.88 2.55
N ALA A 9 11.71 5.75 3.06
CA ALA A 9 12.55 4.71 3.67
C ALA A 9 13.44 3.99 2.66
N GLY A 10 12.93 3.71 1.46
CA GLY A 10 13.73 3.15 0.35
C GLY A 10 14.86 4.10 -0.04
N TYR A 11 14.55 5.39 -0.27
CA TYR A 11 15.55 6.39 -0.61
C TYR A 11 16.60 6.59 0.49
N MET A 12 16.19 6.62 1.76
CA MET A 12 17.14 6.74 2.88
C MET A 12 18.01 5.49 3.07
N GLY A 13 17.51 4.31 2.69
CA GLY A 13 18.29 3.06 2.63
C GLY A 13 19.32 3.05 1.49
N GLU A 14 18.95 3.54 0.32
CA GLU A 14 19.84 3.66 -0.85
C GLU A 14 20.87 4.78 -0.69
N ALA A 15 20.50 5.89 -0.05
CA ALA A 15 21.39 7.01 0.24
C ALA A 15 22.37 6.74 1.40
N GLY A 16 22.28 5.58 2.06
CA GLY A 16 23.20 5.16 3.12
C GLY A 16 23.00 5.87 4.47
N TYR A 17 21.92 6.63 4.64
CA TYR A 17 21.57 7.26 5.92
C TYR A 17 21.10 6.25 6.98
N ILE A 18 20.55 5.12 6.53
CA ILE A 18 20.13 3.99 7.36
C ILE A 18 20.60 2.69 6.72
N ASN A 19 20.79 1.65 7.54
CA ASN A 19 21.17 0.32 7.06
C ASN A 19 20.14 -0.14 6.01
N ALA A 20 20.60 -0.60 4.84
CA ALA A 20 19.74 -1.02 3.72
C ALA A 20 18.68 -2.05 4.15
N TRP A 21 19.01 -2.92 5.11
CA TRP A 21 18.07 -3.88 5.69
C TRP A 21 16.94 -3.21 6.50
N LEU A 22 17.24 -2.12 7.19
CA LEU A 22 16.26 -1.33 7.93
C LEU A 22 15.34 -0.57 6.97
N GLY A 23 15.89 0.03 5.91
CA GLY A 23 15.09 0.65 4.84
C GLY A 23 14.15 -0.35 4.16
N PHE A 24 14.62 -1.57 3.92
CA PHE A 24 13.82 -2.65 3.35
C PHE A 24 12.68 -3.11 4.27
N ILE A 25 12.95 -3.31 5.57
CA ILE A 25 11.91 -3.67 6.56
C ILE A 25 10.85 -2.58 6.65
N VAL A 26 11.25 -1.30 6.70
CA VAL A 26 10.31 -0.18 6.76
C VAL A 26 9.49 -0.09 5.47
N GLY A 27 10.09 -0.38 4.30
CA GLY A 27 9.37 -0.50 3.03
C GLY A 27 8.30 -1.59 3.05
N ILE A 28 8.63 -2.79 3.53
CA ILE A 28 7.68 -3.91 3.69
C ILE A 28 6.55 -3.54 4.67
N VAL A 29 6.86 -2.86 5.78
CA VAL A 29 5.85 -2.40 6.75
C VAL A 29 4.93 -1.34 6.15
N GLY A 30 5.48 -0.40 5.37
CA GLY A 30 4.68 0.59 4.64
C GLY A 30 3.75 -0.04 3.60
N TRP A 31 4.22 -1.06 2.88
CA TRP A 31 3.40 -1.83 1.94
C TRP A 31 2.31 -2.66 2.64
N ALA A 32 2.63 -3.36 3.73
CA ALA A 32 1.65 -4.10 4.53
C ALA A 32 0.56 -3.18 5.11
N TYR A 33 0.93 -1.95 5.51
CA TYR A 33 -0.02 -0.93 5.95
C TYR A 33 -0.95 -0.48 4.81
N ILE A 34 -0.43 -0.30 3.59
CA ILE A 34 -1.26 -0.01 2.40
C ILE A 34 -2.25 -1.15 2.13
N LEU A 35 -1.81 -2.40 2.19
CA LEU A 35 -2.70 -3.55 2.02
C LEU A 35 -3.78 -3.60 3.11
N TYR A 36 -3.43 -3.35 4.37
CA TYR A 36 -4.39 -3.29 5.46
C TYR A 36 -5.46 -2.21 5.21
N GLU A 37 -5.06 -1.00 4.81
CA GLU A 37 -5.98 0.10 4.49
C GLU A 37 -6.90 -0.25 3.30
N ILE A 38 -6.37 -0.95 2.30
CA ILE A 38 -7.11 -1.34 1.11
C ILE A 38 -8.12 -2.45 1.41
N PHE A 39 -7.77 -3.45 2.22
CA PHE A 39 -8.62 -4.62 2.51
C PHE A 39 -9.60 -4.39 3.67
N PHE A 40 -9.15 -3.73 4.74
CA PHE A 40 -9.91 -3.51 5.98
C PHE A 40 -10.31 -2.05 6.22
N GLY A 41 -9.71 -1.09 5.51
CA GLY A 41 -10.02 0.33 5.63
C GLY A 41 -11.23 0.79 4.81
N GLU A 42 -11.53 2.08 4.92
CA GLU A 42 -12.73 2.73 4.37
C GLU A 42 -12.93 2.49 2.87
N ALA A 43 -11.84 2.36 2.11
CA ALA A 43 -11.89 2.16 0.66
C ALA A 43 -12.63 0.87 0.27
N GLY A 44 -12.45 -0.22 1.03
CA GLY A 44 -13.15 -1.48 0.83
C GLY A 44 -14.65 -1.40 1.17
N LYS A 45 -15.00 -0.66 2.22
CA LYS A 45 -16.40 -0.44 2.62
C LYS A 45 -17.14 0.46 1.65
N VAL A 46 -16.53 1.56 1.20
CA VAL A 46 -17.13 2.50 0.24
C VAL A 46 -17.31 1.85 -1.13
N ALA A 47 -16.36 1.03 -1.58
CA ALA A 47 -16.50 0.26 -2.82
C ALA A 47 -17.64 -0.77 -2.73
N ALA A 48 -17.85 -1.39 -1.56
CA ALA A 48 -18.92 -2.36 -1.35
C ALA A 48 -20.31 -1.71 -1.16
N GLU A 49 -20.40 -0.55 -0.48
CA GLU A 49 -21.68 0.11 -0.16
C GLU A 49 -22.22 1.01 -1.28
N LYS A 50 -21.36 1.69 -2.05
CA LYS A 50 -21.80 2.80 -2.93
C LYS A 50 -21.44 2.66 -4.40
N ALA A 51 -20.67 1.64 -4.80
CA ALA A 51 -20.08 1.61 -6.13
C ALA A 51 -20.82 0.66 -7.11
N PRO A 52 -21.05 1.07 -8.37
CA PRO A 52 -21.56 0.20 -9.43
C PRO A 52 -20.65 -1.01 -9.68
N ALA A 53 -21.19 -2.11 -10.24
CA ALA A 53 -20.45 -3.36 -10.48
C ALA A 53 -19.14 -3.17 -11.27
N SER A 54 -19.10 -2.21 -12.20
CA SER A 54 -17.88 -1.84 -12.95
C SER A 54 -16.78 -1.26 -12.05
N VAL A 55 -17.15 -0.44 -11.07
CA VAL A 55 -16.22 0.17 -10.12
C VAL A 55 -15.74 -0.85 -9.08
N GLN A 56 -16.58 -1.81 -8.69
CA GLN A 56 -16.17 -2.92 -7.82
C GLN A 56 -15.15 -3.85 -8.51
N SER A 57 -15.37 -4.15 -9.80
CA SER A 57 -14.43 -4.93 -10.60
C SER A 57 -13.08 -4.22 -10.72
N ALA A 58 -13.09 -2.93 -11.07
CA ALA A 58 -11.87 -2.12 -11.13
C ALA A 58 -11.15 -2.04 -9.78
N PHE A 59 -11.89 -1.92 -8.66
CA PHE A 59 -11.33 -1.92 -7.32
C PHE A 59 -10.69 -3.27 -6.96
N SER A 60 -11.32 -4.39 -7.34
CA SER A 60 -10.72 -5.72 -7.19
C SER A 60 -9.42 -5.84 -7.98
N THR A 61 -9.39 -5.40 -9.25
CA THR A 61 -8.16 -5.40 -10.06
C THR A 61 -7.07 -4.52 -9.44
N MET A 62 -7.42 -3.34 -8.93
CA MET A 62 -6.49 -2.46 -8.22
C MET A 62 -5.94 -3.10 -6.93
N ARG A 63 -6.74 -3.88 -6.20
CA ARG A 63 -6.26 -4.69 -5.07
C ARG A 63 -5.22 -5.71 -5.53
N TRP A 64 -5.50 -6.44 -6.61
CA TRP A 64 -4.57 -7.44 -7.14
C TRP A 64 -3.23 -6.84 -7.53
N ILE A 65 -3.22 -5.72 -8.28
CA ILE A 65 -1.98 -5.04 -8.71
C ILE A 65 -1.10 -4.59 -7.53
N VAL A 66 -1.70 -4.20 -6.41
CA VAL A 66 -0.94 -3.77 -5.22
C VAL A 66 -0.45 -4.96 -4.39
N THR A 67 -1.05 -6.14 -4.56
CA THR A 67 -0.74 -7.34 -3.77
C THR A 67 0.22 -8.29 -4.47
N ILE A 68 0.16 -8.39 -5.81
CA ILE A 68 0.88 -9.34 -6.66
C ILE A 68 1.55 -8.60 -7.80
#